data_AF-A0A563E6H2-F1
#
_entry.id   AF-A0A563E6H2-F1
#
_cell.length_a   1.000
_cell.length_b   1.000
_cell.length_c   1.000
_cell.angle_alpha   90.00
_cell.angle_beta   90.00
_cell.angle_gamma   90.00
#
_symmetry.space_group_name_H-M   'P 1'
#
loop_
_entity.id
_entity.type
_entity.pdbx_description
1 polymer ?
#
loop_
_entity_poly.entity_id
_entity_poly.type
_entity_poly.pdbx_seq_one_letter_code
_entity_poly.pdbx_strand_id
1 'polypeptide(L)'
;MSDDITFSGTFHHGEGEEPEGWVDGAPTSSTDQYCAFCATAHVGWVHPLDPAKIAYRAWGKGYTLPTFWALCERCEQLDQDRNDEAIVALMTVTNGADDVNEDIRKPLAVFRDADQGARRLEDSTDRDDFQ
;
A
#
# COMPACT_ATOMS: atom_id res chain seq x y z
N MET A 1 -26.59 38.09 8.72
CA MET A 1 -25.70 38.40 7.59
C MET A 1 -24.42 37.68 7.89
N SER A 2 -24.15 36.64 7.12
CA SER A 2 -23.19 35.58 7.44
C SER A 2 -21.77 36.11 7.38
N ASP A 3 -21.03 35.91 8.47
CA ASP A 3 -19.58 36.06 8.52
C ASP A 3 -18.92 35.10 7.54
N ASP A 4 -18.16 35.68 6.63
CA ASP A 4 -17.27 35.01 5.68
C ASP A 4 -16.09 34.42 6.46
N ILE A 5 -16.18 33.13 6.81
CA ILE A 5 -15.04 32.38 7.31
C ILE A 5 -14.22 31.97 6.10
N THR A 6 -13.28 32.84 5.71
CA THR A 6 -12.20 32.46 4.80
C THR A 6 -11.31 31.43 5.52
N PHE A 7 -11.59 30.15 5.30
CA PHE A 7 -10.71 29.05 5.74
C PHE A 7 -9.45 29.03 4.87
N SER A 8 -8.52 29.94 5.15
CA SER A 8 -7.12 29.82 4.69
C SER A 8 -6.41 28.81 5.58
N GLY A 9 -6.75 27.53 5.38
CA GLY A 9 -5.98 26.42 5.91
C GLY A 9 -4.70 26.30 5.09
N THR A 10 -3.61 26.91 5.56
CA THR A 10 -2.27 26.55 5.14
C THR A 10 -2.07 25.07 5.52
N PHE A 11 -2.21 24.17 4.55
CA PHE A 11 -1.85 22.76 4.73
C PHE A 11 -0.32 22.70 4.84
N HIS A 12 0.17 22.90 6.06
CA HIS A 12 1.50 22.48 6.43
C HIS A 12 1.58 20.97 6.13
N HIS A 13 2.39 20.60 5.14
CA HIS A 13 2.93 19.24 4.99
C HIS A 13 3.90 19.00 6.15
N GLY A 14 3.39 19.01 7.38
CA GLY A 14 4.13 18.61 8.57
C GLY A 14 4.03 17.10 8.68
N GLU A 15 5.19 16.47 8.76
CA GLU A 15 5.43 15.11 9.25
C GLU A 15 4.39 14.74 10.32
N GLY A 16 3.34 14.03 9.90
CA GLY A 16 2.43 13.41 10.86
C GLY A 16 3.22 12.35 11.61
N GLU A 17 3.17 12.39 12.94
CA GLU A 17 3.79 11.36 13.77
C GLU A 17 3.29 9.99 13.29
N GLU A 18 4.21 9.09 12.94
CA GLU A 18 3.87 7.76 12.46
C GLU A 18 3.04 7.03 13.54
N PRO A 19 2.04 6.23 13.16
CA PRO A 19 1.31 5.43 14.14
C PRO A 19 2.27 4.54 14.94
N GLU A 20 1.94 4.26 16.20
CA GLU A 20 2.72 3.32 17.02
C GLU A 20 2.84 1.96 16.30
N GLY A 21 4.06 1.44 16.20
CA GLY A 21 4.35 0.20 15.47
C GLY A 21 4.47 0.36 13.95
N TRP A 22 4.72 1.57 13.46
CA TRP A 22 5.07 1.82 12.06
C TRP A 22 6.55 2.21 11.94
N VAL A 23 7.15 1.79 10.84
CA VAL A 23 8.54 2.09 10.46
C VAL A 23 8.55 2.37 8.96
N ASP A 24 9.12 3.50 8.58
CA ASP A 24 9.25 4.00 7.20
C ASP A 24 7.90 4.20 6.49
N GLY A 25 6.85 4.60 7.24
CA GLY A 25 5.52 4.82 6.68
C GLY A 25 4.71 3.54 6.42
N ALA A 26 5.13 2.42 7.02
CA ALA A 26 4.52 1.11 6.87
C ALA A 26 4.38 0.37 8.23
N PRO A 27 3.37 -0.50 8.40
CA PRO A 27 3.19 -1.27 9.64
C PRO A 27 4.33 -2.26 9.90
N THR A 28 4.64 -2.57 11.15
CA THR A 28 5.56 -3.67 11.51
C THR A 28 4.86 -5.01 11.72
N SER A 29 3.54 -5.00 11.97
CA SER A 29 2.71 -6.19 12.18
C SER A 29 1.85 -6.54 10.95
N SER A 30 1.53 -7.83 10.80
CA SER A 30 0.57 -8.33 9.81
C SER A 30 -0.91 -8.13 10.19
N THR A 31 -1.19 -7.65 11.40
CA THR A 31 -2.56 -7.42 11.89
C THR A 31 -3.30 -6.39 11.03
N ASP A 32 -4.55 -6.73 10.65
CA ASP A 32 -5.44 -5.94 9.80
C ASP A 32 -4.86 -5.56 8.43
N GLN A 33 -3.87 -6.31 7.95
CA GLN A 33 -3.26 -6.14 6.63
C GLN A 33 -3.76 -7.20 5.65
N TYR A 34 -3.82 -6.83 4.37
CA TYR A 34 -4.23 -7.71 3.28
C TYR A 34 -3.27 -7.61 2.11
N CYS A 35 -3.08 -8.73 1.42
CA CYS A 35 -2.21 -8.79 0.26
C CYS A 35 -2.74 -7.90 -0.85
N ALA A 36 -1.94 -6.95 -1.32
CA ALA A 36 -2.33 -6.01 -2.36
C ALA A 36 -2.66 -6.69 -3.70
N PHE A 37 -2.12 -7.88 -3.97
CA PHE A 37 -2.34 -8.57 -5.24
C PHE A 37 -3.54 -9.53 -5.23
N CYS A 38 -3.80 -10.19 -4.10
CA CYS A 38 -4.79 -11.28 -4.03
C CYS A 38 -5.80 -11.18 -2.88
N ALA A 39 -5.73 -10.10 -2.09
CA ALA A 39 -6.61 -9.80 -0.96
C ALA A 39 -6.63 -10.86 0.17
N THR A 40 -5.64 -11.76 0.23
CA THR A 40 -5.52 -12.67 1.40
C THR A 40 -5.07 -11.90 2.65
N ALA A 41 -5.58 -12.27 3.82
CA ALA A 41 -5.14 -11.73 5.11
C ALA A 41 -3.80 -12.29 5.59
N HIS A 42 -3.30 -13.37 4.96
CA HIS A 42 -2.03 -14.01 5.33
C HIS A 42 -0.85 -13.30 4.65
N VAL A 43 -0.53 -12.09 5.11
CA VAL A 43 0.64 -11.34 4.63
C VAL A 43 1.86 -11.56 5.52
N GLY A 44 3.04 -11.56 4.91
CA GLY A 44 4.31 -11.72 5.61
C GLY A 44 5.35 -10.66 5.24
N TRP A 45 5.04 -9.83 4.24
CA TRP A 45 5.93 -8.84 3.69
C TRP A 45 5.23 -7.49 3.59
N VAL A 46 5.98 -6.43 3.79
CA VAL A 46 5.55 -5.06 3.55
C VAL A 46 6.59 -4.31 2.76
N HIS A 47 6.10 -3.51 1.81
CA HIS A 47 6.86 -2.64 0.94
C HIS A 47 6.48 -1.20 1.27
N PRO A 48 7.30 -0.48 2.05
CA PRO A 48 7.17 0.96 2.19
C PRO A 48 7.34 1.63 0.83
N LEU A 49 6.50 2.62 0.54
CA LEU A 49 6.51 3.34 -0.73
C LEU A 49 6.91 4.79 -0.53
N ASP A 50 7.74 5.30 -1.44
CA ASP A 50 8.18 6.70 -1.43
C ASP A 50 6.97 7.64 -1.60
N PRO A 51 6.61 8.45 -0.57
CA PRO A 51 5.48 9.37 -0.60
C PRO A 51 5.57 10.37 -1.76
N ALA A 52 6.78 10.74 -2.20
CA ALA A 52 6.98 11.67 -3.32
C ALA A 52 6.61 11.05 -4.68
N LYS A 53 6.63 9.72 -4.79
CA LYS A 53 6.34 8.97 -6.02
C LYS A 53 4.92 8.41 -6.06
N ILE A 54 4.36 8.09 -4.89
CA ILE A 54 2.95 7.67 -4.75
C ILE A 54 1.97 8.84 -4.61
N ALA A 55 2.48 10.08 -4.54
CA ALA A 55 1.69 11.29 -4.67
C ALA A 55 1.09 11.36 -6.08
N TYR A 56 0.14 10.47 -6.36
CA TYR A 56 -0.74 10.49 -7.51
C TYR A 56 -1.79 11.59 -7.31
N ARG A 57 -1.33 12.82 -7.04
CA ARG A 57 -2.05 14.01 -7.48
C ARG A 57 -1.73 14.17 -8.97
N ALA A 58 -2.60 13.66 -9.85
CA ALA A 58 -2.98 14.33 -11.12
C ALA A 58 -3.58 13.38 -12.17
N TRP A 59 -4.70 12.73 -11.89
CA TRP A 59 -5.71 12.45 -12.93
C TRP A 59 -7.08 13.06 -12.55
N GLY A 60 -7.11 14.02 -11.63
CA GLY A 60 -8.34 14.70 -11.22
C GLY A 60 -9.36 13.81 -10.49
N LYS A 61 -8.97 12.60 -10.05
CA LYS A 61 -9.88 11.60 -9.47
C LYS A 61 -9.70 11.31 -7.97
N GLY A 62 -8.71 11.93 -7.30
CA GLY A 62 -8.60 11.91 -5.83
C GLY A 62 -8.15 10.60 -5.17
N TYR A 63 -7.78 9.56 -5.92
CA TYR A 63 -7.25 8.33 -5.34
C TYR A 63 -5.77 8.49 -5.01
N THR A 64 -5.43 8.44 -3.72
CA THR A 64 -4.05 8.28 -3.24
C THR A 64 -3.74 6.79 -3.20
N LEU A 65 -2.60 6.38 -3.75
CA LEU A 65 -2.06 5.06 -3.44
C LEU A 65 -1.71 5.01 -1.95
N PRO A 66 -1.85 3.84 -1.30
CA PRO A 66 -1.41 3.67 0.08
C PRO A 66 0.09 3.92 0.21
N THR A 67 0.55 4.31 1.40
CA THR A 67 1.98 4.53 1.70
C THR A 67 2.81 3.25 1.75
N PHE A 68 2.16 2.09 1.67
CA PHE A 68 2.81 0.79 1.66
C PHE A 68 1.91 -0.25 0.97
N TRP A 69 2.50 -1.31 0.42
CA TRP A 69 1.80 -2.52 0.00
C TRP A 69 2.25 -3.70 0.87
N ALA A 70 1.29 -4.52 1.33
CA ALA A 70 1.60 -5.78 1.99
C ALA A 70 1.43 -6.94 1.00
N LEU A 71 2.31 -7.95 1.05
CA LEU A 71 2.25 -9.13 0.20
C LEU A 71 2.29 -10.42 1.03
N CYS A 72 1.58 -11.43 0.55
CA CYS A 72 1.75 -12.81 1.01
C CYS A 72 2.96 -13.45 0.32
N GLU A 73 3.50 -14.53 0.89
CA GLU A 73 4.70 -15.23 0.38
C GLU A 73 4.63 -15.56 -1.11
N ARG A 74 3.46 -16.01 -1.58
CA ARG A 74 3.26 -16.34 -2.99
C ARG A 74 3.35 -15.10 -3.88
N CYS A 75 2.77 -13.99 -3.44
CA CYS A 75 2.74 -12.75 -4.21
C CYS A 75 4.10 -12.04 -4.18
N GLU A 76 4.82 -12.14 -3.06
CA GLU A 76 6.21 -11.72 -2.95
C GLU A 76 7.10 -12.46 -3.96
N GLN A 77 6.97 -13.79 -4.06
CA GLN A 77 7.75 -14.54 -5.05
C GLN A 77 7.47 -14.09 -6.49
N LEU A 78 6.19 -13.86 -6.83
CA LEU A 78 5.83 -13.33 -8.15
C LEU A 78 6.43 -11.94 -8.40
N ASP A 79 6.46 -11.11 -7.35
CA ASP A 79 7.04 -9.78 -7.39
C ASP A 79 8.54 -9.83 -7.67
N GLN A 80 9.27 -10.66 -6.92
CA GLN A 80 10.71 -10.90 -7.05
C GLN A 80 11.08 -11.50 -8.42
N ASP A 81 10.25 -12.42 -8.93
CA ASP A 81 10.42 -13.03 -10.25
C ASP A 81 10.10 -12.05 -11.41
N ARG A 82 9.61 -10.84 -11.10
CA ARG A 82 9.13 -9.85 -12.08
C ARG A 82 8.09 -10.41 -13.04
N ASN A 83 7.22 -11.30 -12.52
CA ASN A 83 6.19 -11.95 -13.31
C ASN A 83 4.92 -11.09 -13.35
N ASP A 84 5.02 -9.94 -13.99
CA ASP A 84 3.97 -8.93 -13.99
C ASP A 84 2.66 -9.44 -14.62
N GLU A 85 2.71 -10.31 -15.62
CA GLU A 85 1.49 -10.88 -16.23
C GLU A 85 0.75 -11.82 -15.25
N ALA A 86 1.47 -12.59 -14.42
CA ALA A 86 0.84 -13.39 -13.38
C ALA A 86 0.23 -12.51 -12.28
N ILE A 87 0.90 -11.41 -11.91
CA ILE A 87 0.40 -10.42 -10.95
C ILE A 87 -0.86 -9.75 -11.49
N VAL A 88 -0.83 -9.28 -12.75
CA VAL A 88 -1.97 -8.65 -13.41
C VAL A 88 -3.16 -9.59 -13.50
N ALA A 89 -2.95 -10.85 -13.88
CA ALA A 89 -4.02 -11.84 -13.92
C ALA A 89 -4.65 -12.06 -12.54
N LEU A 90 -3.83 -12.11 -11.48
CA LEU A 90 -4.30 -12.28 -10.11
C LEU A 90 -5.12 -11.08 -9.64
N MET A 91 -4.59 -9.87 -9.83
CA MET A 91 -5.28 -8.62 -9.48
C MET A 91 -6.57 -8.43 -10.28
N THR A 92 -6.63 -8.90 -11.52
CA THR A 92 -7.84 -8.83 -12.36
C THR A 92 -8.97 -9.66 -11.76
N VAL A 93 -8.66 -10.88 -11.30
CA VAL A 93 -9.65 -11.76 -10.64
C VAL A 93 -10.09 -11.20 -9.29
N THR A 94 -9.16 -10.61 -8.53
CA THR A 94 -9.42 -10.11 -7.18
C THR A 94 -10.18 -8.78 -7.17
N ASN A 95 -9.78 -7.82 -8.01
CA ASN A 95 -10.31 -6.46 -7.98
C ASN A 95 -11.51 -6.25 -8.90
N GLY A 96 -11.76 -7.18 -9.84
CA GLY A 96 -12.81 -7.02 -10.84
C GLY A 96 -12.60 -5.78 -11.71
N ALA A 97 -11.36 -5.54 -12.15
CA ALA A 97 -10.98 -4.33 -12.87
C ALA A 97 -11.79 -4.12 -14.15
N ASP A 98 -12.38 -2.93 -14.29
CA ASP A 98 -13.10 -2.51 -15.49
C ASP A 98 -12.11 -2.15 -16.61
N ASP A 99 -10.95 -1.57 -16.26
CA ASP A 99 -9.83 -1.31 -17.17
C ASP A 99 -8.52 -1.83 -16.58
N VAL A 100 -8.05 -2.98 -17.06
CA VAL A 100 -6.79 -3.60 -16.61
C VAL A 100 -5.58 -2.67 -16.74
N ASN A 101 -5.56 -1.76 -17.72
CA ASN A 101 -4.41 -0.85 -17.87
C ASN A 101 -4.43 0.24 -16.80
N GLU A 102 -5.59 0.87 -16.58
CA GLU A 102 -5.74 1.96 -15.62
C GLU A 102 -5.76 1.46 -14.16
N ASP A 103 -6.47 0.37 -13.90
CA ASP A 103 -6.77 -0.10 -12.54
C ASP A 103 -5.71 -1.05 -11.99
N ILE A 104 -4.88 -1.65 -12.86
CA ILE A 104 -3.89 -2.66 -12.44
C ILE A 104 -2.49 -2.30 -12.92
N ARG A 105 -2.27 -2.21 -14.24
CA ARG A 105 -0.91 -2.03 -14.77
C ARG A 105 -0.27 -0.71 -14.36
N LYS A 106 -1.02 0.39 -14.39
CA LYS A 106 -0.51 1.69 -13.94
C LYS A 106 -0.18 1.69 -12.43
N PRO A 107 -1.09 1.27 -11.51
CA PRO A 107 -0.76 1.12 -10.10
C PRO A 107 0.45 0.21 -9.86
N LEU A 108 0.55 -0.92 -10.55
CA LEU A 108 1.70 -1.82 -10.44
C LEU A 108 3.01 -1.13 -10.86
N ALA A 109 2.99 -0.37 -11.97
CA ALA A 109 4.16 0.39 -12.40
C ALA A 109 4.56 1.49 -11.39
N VAL A 110 3.59 2.19 -10.79
CA VAL A 110 3.86 3.18 -9.73
C VAL A 110 4.42 2.51 -8.48
N PHE A 111 3.84 1.38 -8.08
CA PHE A 111 4.37 0.55 -6.99
C PHE A 111 5.85 0.21 -7.23
N ARG A 112 6.21 -0.26 -8.43
CA ARG A 112 7.60 -0.61 -8.75
C ARG A 112 8.57 0.57 -8.68
N ASP A 113 8.14 1.77 -9.07
CA ASP A 113 8.98 2.96 -8.99
C ASP A 113 9.08 3.49 -7.55
N ALA A 114 8.00 3.36 -6.78
CA ALA A 114 7.91 3.85 -5.42
C ALA A 114 8.47 2.88 -4.35
N ASP A 115 8.62 1.60 -4.66
CA ASP A 115 9.08 0.58 -3.73
C ASP A 115 10.48 0.92 -3.17
N GLN A 116 10.54 1.06 -1.84
CA GLN A 116 11.79 1.32 -1.11
C GLN A 116 12.45 0.03 -0.61
N GLY A 117 11.85 -1.12 -0.91
CA GLY A 117 12.35 -2.45 -0.58
C GLY A 117 11.47 -3.17 0.44
N ALA A 118 11.38 -4.49 0.29
CA ALA A 118 10.57 -5.33 1.15
C ALA A 118 11.22 -5.56 2.52
N ARG A 119 10.39 -5.60 3.57
CA ARG A 119 10.75 -6.16 4.88
C ARG A 119 9.71 -7.15 5.38
N ARG A 120 10.14 -8.06 6.25
CA ARG A 120 9.24 -9.00 6.93
C ARG A 120 8.37 -8.25 7.94
N LEU A 121 7.11 -8.64 7.99
CA LEU A 121 6.21 -8.28 9.09
C LEU A 121 6.44 -9.24 10.26
N GLU A 122 6.32 -8.72 11.46
CA GLU A 122 6.33 -9.52 12.68
C GLU A 122 5.08 -10.40 12.67
N ASP A 123 5.31 -11.70 12.87
CA ASP A 123 4.24 -12.67 12.93
C ASP A 123 3.53 -12.53 14.28
N SER A 124 2.24 -12.18 14.26
CA SER A 124 1.45 -12.03 15.49
C SER A 124 1.21 -13.36 16.23
N THR A 125 1.65 -14.50 15.69
CA THR A 125 1.44 -15.83 16.29
C THR A 125 2.42 -16.15 17.43
N ASP A 126 3.39 -15.26 17.73
CA ASP A 126 4.26 -15.41 18.91
C ASP A 126 3.65 -14.80 20.20
N ARG A 127 2.34 -14.52 20.22
CA ARG A 127 1.65 -13.91 21.38
C ARG A 127 0.62 -14.81 22.07
N ASP A 128 0.74 -16.13 21.91
CA ASP A 128 -0.05 -17.15 22.61
C ASP A 128 0.85 -18.33 23.07
N ASP A 129 1.90 -18.06 23.85
CA ASP A 129 2.62 -19.09 24.65
C ASP A 129 2.71 -18.70 26.14
N PHE A 130 1.61 -18.18 26.69
CA PHE A 130 1.44 -18.05 28.14
C PHE A 130 0.03 -18.45 28.56
N GLN A 131 -0.17 -19.77 28.74
CA GLN A 131 -1.05 -20.32 29.78
C GLN A 131 -0.71 -21.78 30.10
#